data_AF-A0A0N4VUX2-F1
#
_entry.id   AF-A0A0N4VUX2-F1
#
_cell.length_a   1.000
_cell.length_b   1.000
_cell.length_c   1.000
_cell.angle_alpha   90.00
_cell.angle_beta   90.00
_cell.angle_gamma   90.00
#
_symmetry.space_group_name_H-M   'P 1'
#
loop_
_entity.id
_entity.type
_entity.pdbx_description
1 polymer ?
#
loop_
_entity_poly.entity_id
_entity_poly.type
_entity_poly.pdbx_seq_one_letter_code
_entity_poly.pdbx_strand_id
1 'polypeptide(L)' 'MTAYLIDEALDKYKEYKALFSATGMNLRAFVSNCPEVNAQISAEVRAPYEQMELLGIDYDPISDK' A
#
# COMPACT_ATOMS: atom_id res chain seq x y z
N MET A 1 -6.37 -14.39 14.32
CA MET A 1 -7.52 -14.15 13.42
C MET A 1 -7.05 -13.11 12.40
N THR A 2 -6.28 -13.52 11.38
CA THR A 2 -5.45 -12.58 10.59
C THR A 2 -5.51 -12.82 9.08
N ALA A 3 -5.78 -14.04 8.62
CA ALA A 3 -5.88 -14.34 7.17
C ALA A 3 -7.00 -13.55 6.48
N TYR A 4 -8.18 -13.44 7.10
CA TYR A 4 -9.32 -12.69 6.55
C TYR A 4 -9.03 -11.20 6.32
N LEU A 5 -8.06 -10.62 7.02
CA LEU A 5 -7.74 -9.18 6.96
C LEU A 5 -6.70 -8.87 5.87
N ILE A 6 -5.78 -9.81 5.60
CA ILE A 6 -4.74 -9.67 4.57
C ILE A 6 -5.35 -9.86 3.19
N ASP A 7 -6.14 -10.92 3.00
CA ASP A 7 -6.79 -11.20 1.71
C ASP A 7 -7.76 -10.08 1.32
N GLU A 8 -8.55 -9.57 2.28
CA GLU A 8 -9.43 -8.42 2.04
C GLU A 8 -8.66 -7.15 1.67
N ALA A 9 -7.52 -6.89 2.32
CA ALA A 9 -6.68 -5.74 2.00
C ALA A 9 -6.07 -5.85 0.59
N LEU A 10 -5.69 -7.05 0.16
CA LEU A 10 -5.18 -7.30 -1.19
C LEU A 10 -6.27 -7.16 -2.25
N ASP A 11 -7.48 -7.60 -1.95
CA ASP A 11 -8.61 -7.43 -2.86
C ASP A 11 -8.96 -5.95 -3.03
N LYS A 12 -8.98 -5.17 -1.95
CA LYS A 12 -9.11 -3.70 -2.04
C LYS A 12 -7.99 -3.07 -2.86
N TYR A 13 -6.74 -3.51 -2.68
CA TYR A 13 -5.63 -3.03 -3.51
C TYR A 13 -5.88 -3.30 -5.01
N LYS A 14 -6.37 -4.50 -5.37
CA LYS A 14 -6.70 -4.83 -6.77
C LYS A 14 -7.85 -3.96 -7.30
N GLU A 15 -8.88 -3.74 -6.49
CA GLU A 15 -10.02 -2.87 -6.83
C GLU A 15 -9.56 -1.43 -7.09
N TYR A 16 -8.74 -0.85 -6.20
CA TYR A 16 -8.17 0.48 -6.42
C TYR A 16 -7.34 0.54 -7.70
N LYS A 17 -6.45 -0.43 -7.91
CA LYS A 17 -5.64 -0.48 -9.13
C LYS A 17 -6.51 -0.51 -10.40
N ALA A 18 -7.59 -1.29 -10.39
CA ALA A 18 -8.55 -1.34 -11.49
C ALA A 18 -9.27 0.00 -11.68
N LEU A 19 -9.69 0.65 -10.59
CA LEU A 19 -10.35 1.95 -10.63
C LEU A 19 -9.47 3.04 -11.26
N PHE A 20 -8.22 3.17 -10.80
CA PHE A 20 -7.28 4.13 -11.37
C PHE A 20 -6.95 3.81 -12.84
N SER A 21 -6.78 2.53 -13.16
CA SER A 21 -6.56 2.11 -14.56
C SER A 21 -7.74 2.48 -15.46
N ALA A 22 -8.98 2.34 -14.98
CA ALA A 22 -10.18 2.67 -15.74
C ALA A 22 -10.31 4.17 -16.05
N THR A 23 -9.78 5.03 -15.17
CA THR A 23 -9.72 6.49 -15.40
C THR A 23 -8.46 6.93 -16.17
N GLY A 24 -7.66 5.99 -16.68
CA GLY A 24 -6.44 6.29 -17.43
C GLY A 24 -5.27 6.74 -16.56
N MET A 25 -5.30 6.40 -15.27
CA MET A 25 -4.29 6.75 -14.27
C MET A 25 -3.51 5.50 -13.82
N ASN A 26 -2.28 5.73 -13.36
CA ASN A 26 -1.47 4.69 -12.74
C ASN A 26 -1.47 4.87 -11.22
N LEU A 27 -1.72 3.79 -10.48
CA LEU A 27 -1.49 3.74 -9.05
C LEU A 27 0.02 3.73 -8.79
N ARG A 28 0.50 4.63 -7.91
CA ARG A 28 1.93 4.77 -7.55
C ARG A 28 2.05 5.05 -6.06
N ALA A 29 3.21 4.74 -5.49
CA ALA A 29 3.52 4.96 -4.08
C ALA A 29 2.45 4.42 -3.11
N PHE A 30 1.92 3.23 -3.38
CA PHE A 30 0.98 2.58 -2.48
C PHE A 30 1.71 1.99 -1.28
N VAL A 31 1.12 2.17 -0.09
CA VAL A 31 1.62 1.60 1.17
C VAL A 31 0.44 1.22 2.07
N SER A 32 0.60 0.13 2.80
CA SER A 32 -0.29 -0.32 3.88
C SER A 32 0.50 -0.37 5.20
N ASN A 33 -0.21 -0.37 6.32
CA ASN A 33 0.36 -0.63 7.64
C ASN A 33 0.66 -2.13 7.89
N CYS A 34 0.30 -3.01 6.95
CA CYS A 34 0.57 -4.44 7.02
C CYS A 34 1.77 -4.81 6.13
N PRO A 35 2.90 -5.26 6.71
CA PRO A 35 4.08 -5.68 5.96
C PRO A 35 3.79 -6.81 4.97
N GLU A 36 2.91 -7.76 5.33
CA GLU A 36 2.54 -8.90 4.50
C GLU A 36 1.76 -8.48 3.25
N VAL A 37 0.93 -7.43 3.35
CA VAL A 37 0.25 -6.84 2.20
C VAL A 37 1.27 -6.11 1.33
N ASN A 38 2.14 -5.30 1.93
CA ASN A 38 3.20 -4.58 1.20
C ASN A 38 4.15 -5.54 0.44
N ALA A 39 4.44 -6.71 1.00
CA ALA A 39 5.29 -7.72 0.36
C ALA A 39 4.68 -8.29 -0.93
N GLN A 40 3.35 -8.31 -1.05
CA GLN A 40 2.64 -8.85 -2.21
C GLN A 40 2.33 -7.81 -3.29
N ILE A 41 2.61 -6.53 -3.04
CA ILE A 41 2.47 -5.45 -4.02
C ILE A 41 3.75 -5.34 -4.85
N SER A 42 3.60 -5.12 -6.16
CA SER A 42 4.74 -4.94 -7.07
C SER A 42 5.60 -3.75 -6.65
N ALA A 43 6.93 -3.92 -6.69
CA ALA A 43 7.90 -2.89 -6.32
C ALA A 43 7.73 -1.58 -7.11
N GLU A 44 7.23 -1.64 -8.35
CA GLU A 44 6.99 -0.46 -9.21
C GLU A 44 5.86 0.45 -8.69
N VAL A 45 4.90 -0.13 -7.97
CA VAL A 45 3.72 0.58 -7.44
C VAL A 45 3.90 0.90 -5.96
N ARG A 46 4.73 0.13 -5.25
CA ARG A 46 4.93 0.22 -3.81
C ARG A 46 5.76 1.45 -3.41
N ALA A 47 5.36 2.12 -2.35
CA ALA A 47 6.15 3.21 -1.78
C ALA A 47 7.43 2.68 -1.09
N PRO A 48 8.50 3.48 -1.03
CA PRO A 48 9.67 3.19 -0.19
C PRO A 48 9.33 3.45 1.29
N TYR A 49 8.59 2.53 1.90
CA TYR A 49 8.00 2.71 3.23
C TYR A 49 8.98 2.53 4.40
N GLU A 50 10.20 2.04 4.14
CA GLU A 50 11.25 1.89 5.16
C GLU A 50 11.89 3.23 5.56
N GLN A 51 11.77 4.26 4.71
CA GLN A 51 12.28 5.61 4.92
C GLN A 51 11.27 6.60 4.34
N MET A 52 10.09 6.71 4.98
CA MET A 52 9.02 7.59 4.56
C MET A 52 9.01 8.86 5.43
N GLU A 53 8.90 10.01 4.79
CA GLU A 53 8.62 11.27 5.46
C GLU A 53 7.20 11.72 5.08
N LEU A 54 6.40 12.07 6.08
CA LEU A 54 5.09 12.69 5.88
C LEU A 54 5.17 14.14 6.34
N LEU A 55 5.10 15.07 5.38
CA LEU A 55 5.18 16.52 5.64
C LEU A 55 6.49 16.95 6.36
N GLY A 56 7.60 16.26 6.09
CA GLY A 56 8.91 16.54 6.67
C GLY A 56 9.12 15.97 8.08
N ILE A 57 8.25 15.05 8.50
CA ILE A 57 8.39 14.28 9.74
C ILE A 57 8.62 12.83 9.35
N ASP A 58 9.58 12.18 9.99
CA ASP A 58 9.80 10.73 9.88
C ASP A 58 8.50 10.01 10.23
N TYR A 59 7.95 9.26 9.28
CA TYR A 59 6.70 8.54 9.45
C TYR A 59 6.90 7.06 9.18
N ASP A 60 6.54 6.23 10.16
CA ASP A 60 6.50 4.78 10.02
C ASP A 60 5.06 4.32 9.72
N PRO A 61 4.75 3.93 8.47
CA PRO A 61 3.41 3.50 8.10
C PRO A 61 2.98 2.20 8.77
N ILE A 62 3.91 1.37 9.28
CA ILE A 62 3.59 0.10 9.95
C ILE A 62 3.10 0.39 11.37
N SER A 63 3.79 1.26 12.09
CA SER A 63 3.44 1.62 13.48
C SER A 63 2.55 2.86 13.62
N ASP A 64 2.27 3.56 12.51
CA ASP A 64 1.47 4.78 12.42
C ASP A 64 2.00 5.88 13.37
N LYS A 65 3.30 6.17 13.24
CA LYS A 65 4.06 7.09 14.10
C LYS A 65 4.88 8.08 13.33
#